data_AF-A0A0A8ULN4-F1
#
_entry.id   AF-A0A0A8ULN4-F1
#
_cell.length_a   1.000
_cell.length_b   1.000
_cell.length_c   1.000
_cell.angle_alpha   90.00
_cell.angle_beta   90.00
_cell.angle_gamma   90.00
#
_symmetry.space_group_name_H-M   'P 1'
#
loop_
_entity.id
_entity.type
_entity.pdbx_description
1 polymer ?
#
loop_
_entity_poly.entity_id
_entity_poly.type
_entity_poly.pdbx_seq_one_letter_code
_entity_poly.pdbx_strand_id
1 'polypeptide(L)'
;MSKFMKLVVTGESAGIVEVTIDNTSSDLTATFTYTPDSKIPMPKEMVFGYVDGLGKTHVLAMIKKENGQWTSMRTMAPNESSDFFMHPNVKPGEMLQKPNINHKITLVEGKIVTSYQNSEDIIHDENDVNTWVSALRDLQVKSIPKTESGAIDLTKAEHIAEGGTHVLYRFPNAPFVIKLMKHNPDPKELEELEKKYAVLYDCFDRDGKKRCIREQHVTLPVLLPGKKIQNAALSIVPYQKCFKSKVKFDFKMEPAELDPYLINHNKGLFDRANKALIYHDGSQYSFNLSDYVNIDERIGGILQRLDSDAQLREVMSEFLNHYREFYQKTNIILDTVGLENILFFKDEQGDWQFKIGSAIKHDTGKYTNELFTAMHAGNEVNLSIFFNFTHAYFSPANIRAANACAMKLGLAPVINDVIIHSQELFKIAQELSIGERMLAYARHGDFETVNEILQANKDHVNFNLRDFWAYPMIADEYIKQGQSPQNYLKTVSQFPVLLPEDEDDAKRVQGAKINITARLDVHNKKILLHKELQFFFFSHKQSQETTAKNDNSLSPETEFQQI
;
A
#
# COMPACT_ATOMS: atom_id res chain seq x y z
N MET A 1 16.09 41.74 10.12
CA MET A 1 14.72 41.77 10.70
C MET A 1 14.63 40.56 11.59
N SER A 2 14.55 40.74 12.91
CA SER A 2 14.54 39.61 13.85
C SER A 2 13.22 38.85 13.73
N LYS A 3 13.31 37.54 13.50
CA LYS A 3 12.16 36.63 13.58
C LYS A 3 12.27 35.86 14.89
N PHE A 4 11.15 35.74 15.59
CA PHE A 4 11.07 34.96 16.81
C PHE A 4 9.97 33.89 16.71
N MET A 5 10.15 32.82 17.46
CA MET A 5 9.14 31.78 17.70
C MET A 5 8.90 31.66 19.20
N LYS A 6 7.67 31.30 19.59
CA LYS A 6 7.32 31.01 20.98
C LYS A 6 6.77 29.59 21.08
N LEU A 7 7.21 28.87 22.10
CA LEU A 7 6.81 27.50 22.40
C LEU A 7 6.28 27.47 23.83
N VAL A 8 5.10 26.88 24.02
CA VAL A 8 4.55 26.65 25.35
C VAL A 8 5.01 25.28 25.83
N VAL A 9 5.62 25.23 27.00
CA VAL A 9 6.03 24.00 27.68
C VAL A 9 5.00 23.70 28.76
N THR A 10 4.62 22.44 28.93
CA THR A 10 3.68 21.95 29.95
C THR A 10 4.39 20.98 30.91
N GLY A 11 3.72 20.56 31.99
CA GLY A 11 4.26 19.61 32.97
C GLY A 11 5.19 20.25 34.02
N GLU A 12 6.13 19.47 34.57
CA GLU A 12 7.01 19.90 35.67
C GLU A 12 7.97 21.06 35.30
N SER A 13 8.10 21.35 34.01
CA SER A 13 8.90 22.46 33.47
C SER A 13 8.06 23.46 32.70
N ALA A 14 6.76 23.55 33.00
CA ALA A 14 5.86 24.47 32.29
C ALA A 14 6.37 25.91 32.28
N GLY A 15 6.17 26.57 31.15
CA GLY A 15 6.72 27.88 30.86
C GLY A 15 6.67 28.20 29.37
N ILE A 16 7.39 29.23 28.95
CA ILE A 16 7.47 29.68 27.56
C ILE A 16 8.93 29.66 27.12
N VAL A 17 9.23 28.99 26.01
CA VAL A 17 10.52 29.09 25.32
C VAL A 17 10.36 30.01 24.12
N GLU A 18 11.13 31.09 24.08
CA GLU A 18 11.23 32.00 22.95
C GLU A 18 12.57 31.80 22.26
N VAL A 19 12.56 31.63 20.94
CA VAL A 19 13.80 31.56 20.15
C VAL A 19 13.81 32.72 19.17
N THR A 20 14.82 33.57 19.28
CA THR A 20 15.00 34.74 18.43
C THR A 20 16.21 34.54 17.54
N ILE A 21 16.03 34.67 16.22
CA ILE A 21 17.12 34.67 15.26
C ILE A 21 17.45 36.10 14.89
N ASP A 22 18.70 36.49 15.16
CA ASP A 22 19.29 37.71 14.65
C ASP A 22 20.11 37.41 13.39
N ASN A 23 19.71 38.06 12.30
CA ASN A 23 20.34 37.97 10.98
C ASN A 23 20.89 39.32 10.51
N THR A 24 21.07 40.28 11.44
CA THR A 24 21.57 41.62 11.12
C THR A 24 23.10 41.72 11.18
N SER A 25 23.77 40.79 11.85
CA SER A 25 25.22 40.60 11.86
C SER A 25 25.71 39.66 10.75
N SER A 26 27.02 39.66 10.49
CA SER A 26 27.67 38.70 9.57
C SER A 26 27.48 37.24 9.99
N ASP A 27 27.34 37.00 11.30
CA ASP A 27 27.06 35.70 11.89
C ASP A 27 25.61 35.61 12.35
N LEU A 28 24.92 34.55 11.95
CA LEU A 28 23.55 34.31 12.37
C LEU A 28 23.52 33.78 13.79
N THR A 29 22.80 34.47 14.67
CA THR A 29 22.80 34.20 16.10
C THR A 29 21.41 33.83 16.58
N ALA A 30 21.29 32.68 17.25
CA ALA A 30 20.07 32.21 17.88
C ALA A 30 20.13 32.44 19.39
N THR A 31 19.16 33.19 19.91
CA THR A 31 18.97 33.41 21.35
C THR A 31 17.78 32.60 21.83
N PHE A 32 18.00 31.73 22.80
CA PHE A 32 17.01 30.88 23.44
C PHE A 32 16.69 31.46 24.81
N THR A 33 15.43 31.80 25.03
CA THR A 33 14.93 32.38 26.28
C THR A 33 13.85 31.49 26.86
N TYR A 34 14.02 31.02 28.10
CA TYR A 34 12.99 30.32 28.83
C TYR A 34 12.42 31.19 29.95
N THR A 35 11.10 31.24 30.03
CA THR A 35 10.35 31.93 31.07
C THR A 35 9.51 30.89 31.81
N PRO A 36 9.83 30.52 33.05
CA PRO A 36 9.03 29.56 33.81
C PRO A 36 7.63 30.09 34.11
N ASP A 37 6.63 29.21 34.19
CA ASP A 37 5.30 29.57 34.69
C ASP A 37 5.41 29.99 36.16
N SER A 38 4.75 31.08 36.53
CA SER A 38 4.58 31.57 37.90
C SER A 38 4.15 30.50 38.91
N LYS A 39 3.47 29.44 38.46
CA LYS A 39 2.98 28.33 39.28
C LYS A 39 4.03 27.27 39.58
N ILE A 40 5.18 27.30 38.90
CA ILE A 40 6.24 26.29 39.05
C ILE A 40 7.40 26.89 39.85
N PRO A 41 8.04 26.11 40.75
CA PRO A 41 9.23 26.55 41.44
C PRO A 41 10.31 27.00 40.46
N MET A 42 10.82 28.23 40.65
CA MET A 42 11.89 28.79 39.84
C MET A 42 13.10 27.85 39.85
N PRO A 43 13.63 27.43 38.68
CA PRO A 43 14.84 26.62 38.62
C PRO A 43 16.01 27.30 39.34
N LYS A 44 16.85 26.51 40.03
CA LYS A 44 18.10 27.00 40.64
C LYS A 44 19.19 27.16 39.58
N GLU A 45 19.22 26.25 38.63
CA GLU A 45 20.16 26.18 37.52
C GLU A 45 19.43 25.71 36.28
N MET A 46 19.95 26.01 35.10
CA MET A 46 19.34 25.58 33.85
C MET A 46 20.39 25.34 32.77
N VAL A 47 20.19 24.27 32.03
CA VAL A 47 21.06 23.86 30.93
C VAL A 47 20.30 23.92 29.61
N PHE A 48 20.97 24.40 28.57
CA PHE A 48 20.58 24.31 27.17
C PHE A 48 21.55 23.38 26.46
N GLY A 49 21.07 22.34 25.80
CA GLY A 49 21.88 21.51 24.94
C GLY A 49 21.35 21.43 23.52
N TYR A 50 22.22 21.02 22.61
CA TYR A 50 21.86 20.86 21.21
C TYR A 50 22.74 19.82 20.50
N VAL A 51 22.25 19.29 19.39
CA VAL A 51 23.00 18.44 18.47
C VAL A 51 23.30 19.25 17.21
N ASP A 52 24.58 19.38 16.86
CA ASP A 52 25.00 20.10 15.66
C ASP A 52 24.83 19.26 14.37
N GLY A 53 25.10 19.87 13.22
CA GLY A 53 25.01 19.18 11.91
C GLY A 53 25.96 18.00 11.72
N LEU A 54 26.91 17.78 12.64
CA LEU A 54 27.82 16.62 12.66
C LEU A 54 27.36 15.53 13.63
N GLY A 55 26.21 15.72 14.28
CA GLY A 55 25.68 14.79 15.29
C GLY A 55 26.34 14.91 16.65
N LYS A 56 27.17 15.93 16.89
CA LYS A 56 27.83 16.14 18.19
C LYS A 56 26.92 16.89 19.14
N THR A 57 26.78 16.35 20.35
CA THR A 57 26.01 17.00 21.43
C THR A 57 26.85 18.06 22.13
N HIS A 58 26.27 19.23 22.33
CA HIS A 58 26.84 20.36 23.06
C HIS A 58 25.91 20.74 24.20
N VAL A 59 26.48 21.20 25.31
CA VAL A 59 25.76 21.53 26.53
C VAL A 59 26.29 22.84 27.07
N LEU A 60 25.40 23.81 27.27
CA LEU A 60 25.69 25.16 27.70
C LEU A 60 24.88 25.48 28.97
N ALA A 61 25.50 26.18 29.92
CA ALA A 61 24.76 26.76 31.03
C ALA A 61 23.92 27.95 30.51
N MET A 62 22.67 28.04 30.97
CA MET A 62 21.84 29.23 30.72
C MET A 62 22.10 30.28 31.80
N ILE A 63 22.04 31.55 31.42
CA ILE A 63 22.23 32.69 32.31
C ILE A 63 20.87 33.16 32.81
N LYS A 64 20.69 33.24 34.14
CA LYS A 64 19.50 33.81 34.76
C LYS A 64 19.52 35.33 34.69
N LYS A 65 18.45 35.94 34.18
CA LYS A 65 18.22 37.38 34.16
C LYS A 65 17.47 37.83 35.41
N GLU A 66 17.56 39.12 35.72
CA GLU A 66 16.91 39.74 36.89
C GLU A 66 15.37 39.56 36.88
N ASN A 67 14.76 39.49 35.70
CA ASN A 67 13.33 39.24 35.51
C ASN A 67 12.92 37.76 35.66
N GLY A 68 13.84 36.88 36.06
CA GLY A 68 13.57 35.45 36.26
C GLY A 68 13.65 34.59 34.99
N GLN A 69 13.94 35.18 33.83
CA GLN A 69 14.16 34.43 32.59
C GLN A 69 15.54 33.77 32.54
N TRP A 70 15.65 32.70 31.79
CA TRP A 70 16.91 32.00 31.51
C TRP A 70 17.27 32.14 30.05
N THR A 71 18.50 32.53 29.74
CA THR A 71 18.93 32.73 28.35
C THR A 71 20.22 32.02 28.00
N SER A 72 20.27 31.47 26.78
CA SER A 72 21.51 30.98 26.15
C SER A 72 21.53 31.43 24.69
N MET A 73 22.73 31.50 24.11
CA MET A 73 22.94 32.00 22.76
C MET A 73 23.98 31.15 22.03
N ARG A 74 23.76 30.92 20.74
CA ARG A 74 24.73 30.26 19.86
C ARG A 74 24.66 30.79 18.44
N THR A 75 25.77 30.66 17.72
CA THR A 75 25.79 30.83 16.27
C THR A 75 25.18 29.60 15.60
N MET A 76 24.45 29.84 14.50
CA MET A 76 23.89 28.79 13.65
C MET A 76 24.17 29.06 12.19
N ALA A 77 24.31 28.02 11.37
CA ALA A 77 24.42 28.20 9.93
C ALA A 77 23.06 28.58 9.31
N PRO A 78 23.01 29.34 8.19
CA PRO A 78 21.75 29.80 7.59
C PRO A 78 20.75 28.71 7.23
N ASN A 79 21.23 27.48 6.99
CA ASN A 79 20.42 26.31 6.62
C ASN A 79 20.56 25.16 7.63
N GLU A 80 20.87 25.47 8.90
CA GLU A 80 21.08 24.46 9.93
C GLU A 80 19.76 23.87 10.44
N SER A 81 19.78 22.57 10.73
CA SER A 81 18.74 21.87 11.47
C SER A 81 19.36 21.28 12.74
N SER A 82 18.89 21.70 13.91
CA SER A 82 19.42 21.25 15.20
C SER A 82 18.29 20.82 16.13
N ASP A 83 18.47 19.66 16.75
CA ASP A 83 17.71 19.28 17.93
C ASP A 83 18.30 20.04 19.12
N PHE A 84 17.45 20.67 19.93
CA PHE A 84 17.80 21.35 21.16
C PHE A 84 16.96 20.84 22.32
N PHE A 85 17.52 20.98 23.51
CA PHE A 85 16.86 20.57 24.73
C PHE A 85 17.19 21.49 25.88
N MET A 86 16.30 21.56 26.85
CA MET A 86 16.52 22.33 28.08
C MET A 86 16.18 21.48 29.30
N HIS A 87 16.96 21.67 30.36
CA HIS A 87 16.78 20.96 31.62
C HIS A 87 16.89 21.92 32.80
N PRO A 88 15.82 22.14 33.58
CA PRO A 88 15.90 22.87 34.84
C PRO A 88 16.56 22.01 35.92
N ASN A 89 17.22 22.66 36.86
CA ASN A 89 17.86 22.08 38.05
C ASN A 89 18.95 21.03 37.77
N VAL A 90 19.68 21.17 36.66
CA VAL A 90 20.80 20.30 36.29
C VAL A 90 22.01 21.15 35.91
N LYS A 91 23.22 20.71 36.30
CA LYS A 91 24.49 21.34 35.91
C LYS A 91 25.05 20.73 34.62
N PRO A 92 25.83 21.50 33.83
CA PRO A 92 26.61 20.93 32.73
C PRO A 92 27.48 19.77 33.22
N GLY A 93 27.38 18.60 32.56
CA GLY A 93 28.12 17.39 32.91
C GLY A 93 27.40 16.40 33.83
N GLU A 94 26.25 16.77 34.40
CA GLU A 94 25.48 15.93 35.34
C GLU A 94 24.16 15.39 34.75
N MET A 95 24.03 15.34 33.41
CA MET A 95 22.82 14.84 32.75
C MET A 95 22.69 13.32 32.89
N LEU A 96 21.97 12.89 33.93
CA LEU A 96 21.58 11.50 34.17
C LEU A 96 20.10 11.22 33.84
N GLN A 97 19.29 12.27 33.61
CA GLN A 97 17.85 12.19 33.35
C GLN A 97 17.52 12.67 31.93
N LYS A 98 16.38 12.21 31.39
CA LYS A 98 15.88 12.66 30.09
C LYS A 98 15.51 14.15 30.17
N PRO A 99 15.91 14.98 29.20
CA PRO A 99 15.57 16.41 29.20
C PRO A 99 14.06 16.66 29.15
N ASN A 100 13.61 17.63 29.95
CA ASN A 100 12.20 17.99 30.12
C ASN A 100 11.63 18.78 28.93
N ILE A 101 12.50 19.41 28.13
CA ILE A 101 12.12 20.21 26.96
C ILE A 101 12.99 19.70 25.82
N ASN A 102 12.37 19.23 24.73
CA ASN A 102 13.07 18.74 23.54
C ASN A 102 12.38 19.24 22.28
N HIS A 103 13.11 19.96 21.44
CA HIS A 103 12.57 20.53 20.22
C HIS A 103 13.61 20.51 19.09
N LYS A 104 13.19 20.44 17.83
CA LYS A 104 14.07 20.74 16.69
C LYS A 104 13.80 22.12 16.16
N ILE A 105 14.83 22.85 15.72
CA ILE A 105 14.70 24.05 14.87
C ILE A 105 15.36 23.78 13.53
N THR A 106 14.70 24.17 12.44
CA THR A 106 15.31 24.23 11.12
C THR A 106 15.27 25.65 10.59
N LEU A 107 16.44 26.12 10.13
CA LEU A 107 16.62 27.40 9.47
C LEU A 107 16.69 27.20 7.95
N VAL A 108 16.18 28.18 7.20
CA VAL A 108 16.42 28.33 5.75
C VAL A 108 16.71 29.81 5.48
N GLU A 109 17.86 30.10 4.89
CA GLU A 109 18.35 31.47 4.67
C GLU A 109 18.27 32.34 5.94
N GLY A 110 18.54 31.70 7.08
CA GLY A 110 18.52 32.34 8.38
C GLY A 110 17.15 32.70 8.93
N LYS A 111 16.09 32.08 8.41
CA LYS A 111 14.72 32.20 8.95
C LYS A 111 14.29 30.85 9.51
N ILE A 112 13.63 30.86 10.67
CA ILE A 112 13.01 29.65 11.23
C ILE A 112 11.88 29.20 10.29
N VAL A 113 11.92 27.94 9.87
CA VAL A 113 10.93 27.32 8.98
C VAL A 113 10.20 26.16 9.64
N THR A 114 10.82 25.46 10.59
CA THR A 114 10.15 24.42 11.37
C THR A 114 10.56 24.47 12.84
N SER A 115 9.62 24.20 13.72
CA SER A 115 9.91 23.72 15.07
C SER A 115 8.96 22.62 15.49
N TYR A 116 9.46 21.49 16.00
CA TYR A 116 8.62 20.44 16.56
C TYR A 116 9.12 20.04 17.93
N GLN A 117 8.20 19.80 18.88
CA GLN A 117 8.49 19.25 20.18
C GLN A 117 8.48 17.72 20.10
N ASN A 118 9.46 17.04 20.68
CA ASN A 118 9.53 15.57 20.71
C ASN A 118 8.63 14.95 21.82
N SER A 119 7.60 15.64 22.30
CA SER A 119 6.65 15.12 23.29
C SER A 119 5.19 15.35 22.85
N GLU A 120 4.34 14.38 23.18
CA GLU A 120 3.06 14.03 22.55
C GLU A 120 1.88 15.00 22.72
N ASP A 121 2.06 16.22 23.22
CA ASP A 121 0.96 17.17 23.37
C ASP A 121 1.31 18.52 22.74
N ILE A 122 0.49 18.98 21.79
CA ILE A 122 -0.11 20.33 21.71
C ILE A 122 -1.09 20.42 20.53
N ILE A 123 -2.23 21.05 20.83
CA ILE A 123 -3.31 21.51 19.94
C ILE A 123 -2.79 22.62 19.03
N HIS A 124 -3.00 22.49 17.72
CA HIS A 124 -2.84 23.60 16.76
C HIS A 124 -4.20 24.16 16.36
N ASP A 125 -4.26 25.49 16.24
CA ASP A 125 -5.36 26.24 15.62
C ASP A 125 -5.51 25.80 14.15
N GLU A 126 -6.72 25.43 13.74
CA GLU A 126 -7.05 24.79 12.46
C GLU A 126 -6.66 25.63 11.22
N ASN A 127 -6.40 26.93 11.41
CA ASN A 127 -6.02 27.83 10.32
C ASN A 127 -4.55 27.75 9.90
N ASP A 128 -3.67 27.06 10.63
CA ASP A 128 -2.21 27.06 10.37
C ASP A 128 -1.69 25.80 9.63
N VAL A 129 -2.49 24.73 9.56
CA VAL A 129 -2.10 23.46 8.90
C VAL A 129 -2.04 23.60 7.37
N ASN A 130 -2.96 24.37 6.78
CA ASN A 130 -2.99 24.62 5.33
C ASN A 130 -1.82 25.50 4.85
N THR A 131 -1.37 26.43 5.70
CA THR A 131 -0.19 27.27 5.44
C THR A 131 1.11 26.46 5.54
N TRP A 132 1.16 25.50 6.47
CA TRP A 132 2.30 24.61 6.70
C TRP A 132 2.52 23.56 5.58
N VAL A 133 1.45 22.92 5.09
CA VAL A 133 1.51 22.00 3.94
C VAL A 133 1.97 22.74 2.69
N SER A 134 1.49 23.97 2.48
CA SER A 134 1.88 24.82 1.35
C SER A 134 3.35 25.25 1.41
N ALA A 135 3.89 25.59 2.59
CA ALA A 135 5.29 25.97 2.76
C ALA A 135 6.27 24.77 2.62
N LEU A 136 5.92 23.61 3.19
CA LEU A 136 6.69 22.36 2.99
C LEU A 136 6.67 21.91 1.53
N ARG A 137 5.54 22.07 0.85
CA ARG A 137 5.40 21.81 -0.58
C ARG A 137 6.29 22.74 -1.40
N ASP A 138 6.31 24.04 -1.13
CA ASP A 138 7.19 24.98 -1.83
C ASP A 138 8.68 24.67 -1.62
N LEU A 139 9.06 24.17 -0.45
CA LEU A 139 10.43 23.75 -0.13
C LEU A 139 10.79 22.40 -0.78
N GLN A 140 9.90 21.43 -0.73
CA GLN A 140 10.09 20.12 -1.37
C GLN A 140 10.17 20.27 -2.90
N VAL A 141 9.27 21.04 -3.50
CA VAL A 141 9.27 21.36 -4.95
C VAL A 141 10.52 22.13 -5.38
N LYS A 142 11.12 22.96 -4.51
CA LYS A 142 12.40 23.63 -4.79
C LYS A 142 13.59 22.68 -4.77
N SER A 143 13.57 21.66 -3.91
CA SER A 143 14.64 20.65 -3.80
C SER A 143 14.60 19.57 -4.90
N ILE A 144 13.46 19.43 -5.57
CA ILE A 144 13.28 18.45 -6.65
C ILE A 144 14.13 18.86 -7.87
N PRO A 145 14.94 17.95 -8.44
CA PRO A 145 15.64 18.18 -9.68
C PRO A 145 14.70 18.67 -10.80
N LYS A 146 15.10 19.75 -11.48
CA LYS A 146 14.34 20.34 -12.59
C LYS A 146 15.15 20.35 -13.88
N THR A 147 14.45 20.37 -15.00
CA THR A 147 15.00 20.72 -16.31
C THR A 147 15.33 22.21 -16.36
N GLU A 148 16.03 22.65 -17.41
CA GLU A 148 16.28 24.08 -17.66
C GLU A 148 14.99 24.89 -17.83
N SER A 149 13.93 24.26 -18.36
CA SER A 149 12.59 24.86 -18.48
C SER A 149 11.79 24.87 -17.18
N GLY A 150 12.33 24.36 -16.07
CA GLY A 150 11.70 24.33 -14.75
C GLY A 150 10.73 23.16 -14.52
N ALA A 151 10.64 22.19 -15.44
CA ALA A 151 9.84 20.99 -15.26
C ALA A 151 10.52 20.03 -14.27
N ILE A 152 9.74 19.28 -13.48
CA ILE A 152 10.28 18.24 -12.60
C ILE A 152 10.90 17.13 -13.45
N ASP A 153 12.18 16.86 -13.23
CA ASP A 153 12.95 15.91 -14.02
C ASP A 153 12.92 14.50 -13.39
N LEU A 154 11.86 13.74 -13.69
CA LEU A 154 11.69 12.37 -13.19
C LEU A 154 12.64 11.36 -13.86
N THR A 155 13.42 11.76 -14.86
CA THR A 155 14.49 10.90 -15.42
C THR A 155 15.63 10.66 -14.43
N LYS A 156 15.74 11.53 -13.42
CA LYS A 156 16.71 11.43 -12.31
C LYS A 156 16.14 10.73 -11.07
N ALA A 157 14.89 10.28 -11.12
CA ALA A 157 14.23 9.55 -10.04
C ALA A 157 14.19 8.04 -10.34
N GLU A 158 14.24 7.23 -9.30
CA GLU A 158 13.99 5.81 -9.37
C GLU A 158 12.48 5.55 -9.36
N HIS A 159 12.01 4.68 -10.26
CA HIS A 159 10.67 4.13 -10.19
C HIS A 159 10.65 3.03 -9.11
N ILE A 160 10.10 3.34 -7.93
CA ILE A 160 10.17 2.46 -6.77
C ILE A 160 8.97 1.52 -6.61
N ALA A 161 7.82 1.88 -7.20
CA ALA A 161 6.61 1.08 -7.16
C ALA A 161 5.55 1.63 -8.13
N GLU A 162 4.62 0.77 -8.53
CA GLU A 162 3.50 1.13 -9.41
C GLU A 162 2.18 0.63 -8.79
N GLY A 163 1.19 1.52 -8.70
CA GLY A 163 -0.17 1.20 -8.28
C GLY A 163 -1.16 1.22 -9.45
N GLY A 164 -2.44 0.97 -9.17
CA GLY A 164 -3.50 0.99 -10.20
C GLY A 164 -3.66 2.36 -10.85
N THR A 165 -3.56 3.43 -10.07
CA THR A 165 -3.83 4.82 -10.49
C THR A 165 -2.57 5.70 -10.53
N HIS A 166 -1.47 5.26 -9.94
CA HIS A 166 -0.27 6.08 -9.76
C HIS A 166 1.02 5.30 -10.02
N VAL A 167 2.09 6.03 -10.31
CA VAL A 167 3.46 5.55 -10.39
C VAL A 167 4.27 6.29 -9.31
N LEU A 168 5.05 5.57 -8.52
CA LEU A 168 5.83 6.12 -7.41
C LEU A 168 7.28 6.35 -7.83
N TYR A 169 7.71 7.61 -7.80
CA TYR A 169 9.07 8.02 -8.08
C TYR A 169 9.76 8.53 -6.82
N ARG A 170 11.04 8.18 -6.66
CA ARG A 170 11.86 8.67 -5.55
C ARG A 170 13.23 9.10 -6.05
N PHE A 171 13.63 10.31 -5.71
CA PHE A 171 15.00 10.76 -5.93
C PHE A 171 15.94 10.13 -4.89
N PRO A 172 17.21 9.86 -5.25
CA PRO A 172 18.20 9.37 -4.30
C PRO A 172 18.23 10.22 -3.03
N ASN A 173 18.15 9.57 -1.86
CA ASN A 173 18.15 10.20 -0.53
C ASN A 173 17.00 11.17 -0.23
N ALA A 174 16.00 11.30 -1.11
CA ALA A 174 14.85 12.16 -0.81
C ALA A 174 14.03 11.61 0.38
N PRO A 175 13.59 12.49 1.31
CA PRO A 175 12.70 12.14 2.40
C PRO A 175 11.22 12.08 1.96
N PHE A 176 10.95 12.14 0.66
CA PHE A 176 9.62 12.13 0.07
C PHE A 176 9.57 11.22 -1.17
N VAL A 177 8.36 10.91 -1.60
CA VAL A 177 8.02 10.18 -2.82
C VAL A 177 7.09 11.06 -3.65
N ILE A 178 7.27 11.04 -4.97
CA ILE A 178 6.34 11.65 -5.92
C ILE A 178 5.38 10.56 -6.37
N LYS A 179 4.09 10.72 -6.06
CA LYS A 179 3.02 9.90 -6.63
C LYS A 179 2.54 10.59 -7.90
N LEU A 180 2.91 10.07 -9.05
CA LEU A 180 2.47 10.60 -10.34
C LEU A 180 1.20 9.86 -10.78
N MET A 181 0.11 10.58 -11.09
CA MET A 181 -1.11 9.93 -11.60
C MET A 181 -0.87 9.39 -13.02
N LYS A 182 -1.38 8.18 -13.30
CA LYS A 182 -1.29 7.57 -14.64
C LYS A 182 -2.16 8.30 -15.67
N HIS A 183 -3.29 8.82 -15.21
CA HIS A 183 -4.17 9.69 -15.98
C HIS A 183 -4.17 11.07 -15.34
N ASN A 184 -4.25 12.11 -16.16
CA ASN A 184 -4.28 13.48 -15.67
C ASN A 184 -5.76 13.90 -15.53
N PRO A 185 -6.35 13.85 -14.31
CA PRO A 185 -7.72 14.27 -14.10
C PRO A 185 -7.89 15.75 -14.42
N ASP A 186 -9.11 16.14 -14.72
CA ASP A 186 -9.41 17.57 -14.87
C ASP A 186 -9.31 18.30 -13.51
N PRO A 187 -9.16 19.63 -13.50
CA PRO A 187 -9.00 20.37 -12.24
C PRO A 187 -10.17 20.22 -11.27
N LYS A 188 -11.39 19.98 -11.74
CA LYS A 188 -12.57 19.83 -10.89
C LYS A 188 -12.59 18.45 -10.23
N GLU A 189 -12.26 17.41 -10.99
CA GLU A 189 -12.09 16.05 -10.45
C GLU A 189 -11.02 16.02 -9.36
N LEU A 190 -9.92 16.76 -9.57
CA LEU A 190 -8.87 16.90 -8.58
C LEU A 190 -9.33 17.63 -7.32
N GLU A 191 -10.07 18.74 -7.47
CA GLU A 191 -10.64 19.48 -6.34
C GLU A 191 -11.62 18.61 -5.52
N GLU A 192 -12.46 17.83 -6.18
CA GLU A 192 -13.37 16.88 -5.52
C GLU A 192 -12.62 15.74 -4.83
N LEU A 193 -11.51 15.26 -5.40
CA LEU A 193 -10.64 14.29 -4.75
C LEU A 193 -10.02 14.86 -3.47
N GLU A 194 -9.54 16.11 -3.49
CA GLU A 194 -8.99 16.78 -2.32
C GLU A 194 -10.04 16.96 -1.20
N LYS A 195 -11.29 17.30 -1.55
CA LYS A 195 -12.39 17.37 -0.57
C LYS A 195 -12.62 16.04 0.13
N LYS A 196 -12.57 14.93 -0.60
CA LYS A 196 -12.73 13.58 -0.04
C LYS A 196 -11.57 13.21 0.90
N TYR A 197 -10.34 13.56 0.51
CA TYR A 197 -9.17 13.36 1.36
C TYR A 197 -9.21 14.21 2.64
N ALA A 198 -9.73 15.44 2.58
CA ALA A 198 -9.92 16.27 3.77
C ALA A 198 -10.82 15.56 4.80
N VAL A 199 -11.96 15.01 4.36
CA VAL A 199 -12.85 14.24 5.24
C VAL A 199 -12.17 12.98 5.80
N LEU A 200 -11.31 12.32 5.00
CA LEU A 200 -10.51 11.18 5.47
C LEU A 200 -9.59 11.61 6.62
N TYR A 201 -8.87 12.72 6.45
CA TYR A 201 -7.99 13.25 7.49
C TYR A 201 -8.76 13.60 8.76
N ASP A 202 -9.92 14.25 8.64
CA ASP A 202 -10.76 14.61 9.80
C ASP A 202 -11.31 13.39 10.55
N CYS A 203 -11.51 12.26 9.84
CA CYS A 203 -11.99 11.03 10.46
C CYS A 203 -10.88 10.22 11.10
N PHE A 204 -9.67 10.22 10.53
CA PHE A 204 -8.60 9.32 10.94
C PHE A 204 -7.44 9.99 11.68
N ASP A 205 -7.11 11.27 11.40
CA ASP A 205 -6.04 12.01 12.07
C ASP A 205 -6.55 12.70 13.36
N ARG A 206 -6.98 11.90 14.35
CA ARG A 206 -7.58 12.38 15.61
C ARG A 206 -6.66 12.22 16.81
N ASP A 207 -6.94 12.97 17.86
CA ASP A 207 -6.25 12.87 19.15
C ASP A 207 -4.72 12.98 19.00
N GLY A 208 -4.27 13.85 18.08
CA GLY A 208 -2.85 14.03 17.74
C GLY A 208 -2.23 12.90 16.91
N LYS A 209 -2.95 11.79 16.66
CA LYS A 209 -2.46 10.66 15.86
C LYS A 209 -2.52 10.99 14.39
N LYS A 210 -1.42 10.76 13.67
CA LYS A 210 -1.33 10.92 12.21
C LYS A 210 -1.54 9.56 11.55
N ARG A 211 -2.77 9.18 11.27
CA ARG A 211 -3.15 7.88 10.68
C ARG A 211 -3.17 7.92 9.15
N CYS A 212 -3.17 9.08 8.52
CA CYS A 212 -3.20 9.20 7.06
C CYS A 212 -1.84 9.63 6.48
N ILE A 213 -1.58 9.20 5.24
CA ILE A 213 -0.63 9.86 4.36
C ILE A 213 -1.38 11.04 3.75
N ARG A 214 -0.89 12.25 4.04
CA ARG A 214 -1.49 13.47 3.48
C ARG A 214 -1.03 13.64 2.05
N GLU A 215 -1.94 13.39 1.15
CA GLU A 215 -1.84 13.65 -0.28
C GLU A 215 -2.43 15.04 -0.55
N GLN A 216 -1.70 15.82 -1.33
CA GLN A 216 -2.21 17.04 -1.95
C GLN A 216 -1.82 16.99 -3.42
N HIS A 217 -2.82 16.93 -4.29
CA HIS A 217 -2.62 16.76 -5.72
C HIS A 217 -2.47 18.10 -6.42
N VAL A 218 -1.54 18.13 -7.39
CA VAL A 218 -1.11 19.34 -8.08
C VAL A 218 -0.76 18.98 -9.51
N THR A 219 -1.11 19.85 -10.46
CA THR A 219 -0.69 19.66 -11.86
C THR A 219 0.55 20.48 -12.12
N LEU A 220 1.66 19.81 -12.44
CA LEU A 220 2.95 20.43 -12.73
C LEU A 220 3.57 19.87 -14.01
N PRO A 221 4.43 20.64 -14.71
CA PRO A 221 5.20 20.14 -15.83
C PRO A 221 6.24 19.12 -15.34
N VAL A 222 6.26 17.94 -15.96
CA VAL A 222 7.17 16.83 -15.66
C VAL A 222 7.86 16.32 -16.93
N LEU A 223 9.10 15.86 -16.80
CA LEU A 223 9.82 15.09 -17.80
C LEU A 223 9.95 13.64 -17.34
N LEU A 224 9.34 12.72 -18.08
CA LEU A 224 9.42 11.27 -17.83
C LEU A 224 10.50 10.61 -18.69
N PRO A 225 11.09 9.48 -18.25
CA PRO A 225 12.03 8.71 -19.08
C PRO A 225 11.45 8.40 -20.46
N GLY A 226 12.16 8.81 -21.51
CA GLY A 226 11.77 8.57 -22.91
C GLY A 226 10.56 9.36 -23.41
N LYS A 227 10.02 10.32 -22.64
CA LYS A 227 8.88 11.15 -23.05
C LYS A 227 9.27 12.62 -23.16
N LYS A 228 8.42 13.41 -23.83
CA LYS A 228 8.52 14.88 -23.85
C LYS A 228 7.96 15.45 -22.53
N ILE A 229 8.29 16.71 -22.26
CA ILE A 229 7.72 17.45 -21.13
C ILE A 229 6.20 17.51 -21.29
N GLN A 230 5.47 17.20 -20.22
CA GLN A 230 4.01 17.22 -20.19
C GLN A 230 3.51 17.66 -18.82
N ASN A 231 2.31 18.23 -18.76
CA ASN A 231 1.66 18.48 -17.48
C ASN A 231 1.07 17.18 -16.94
N ALA A 232 1.30 16.90 -15.66
CA ALA A 232 0.76 15.73 -15.00
C ALA A 232 0.35 16.06 -13.56
N ALA A 233 -0.79 15.50 -13.14
CA ALA A 233 -1.20 15.50 -11.75
C ALA A 233 -0.27 14.61 -10.94
N LEU A 234 0.21 15.13 -9.82
CA LEU A 234 1.05 14.43 -8.88
C LEU A 234 0.76 14.87 -7.45
N SER A 235 1.11 14.04 -6.49
CA SER A 235 1.22 14.42 -5.08
C SER A 235 2.64 14.14 -4.58
N ILE A 236 3.12 14.98 -3.66
CA ILE A 236 4.42 14.79 -2.99
C ILE A 236 4.12 14.39 -1.57
N VAL A 237 4.51 13.18 -1.19
CA VAL A 237 4.19 12.61 0.11
C VAL A 237 5.47 12.24 0.89
N PRO A 238 5.50 12.37 2.22
CA PRO A 238 6.64 11.93 3.01
C PRO A 238 6.92 10.45 2.81
N TYR A 239 8.19 10.07 2.72
CA TYR A 239 8.60 8.67 2.69
C TYR A 239 8.57 8.10 4.11
N GLN A 240 7.44 7.47 4.46
CA GLN A 240 7.16 7.03 5.83
C GLN A 240 8.01 5.81 6.21
N LYS A 241 8.55 5.81 7.45
CA LYS A 241 9.30 4.66 7.99
C LYS A 241 8.45 3.40 8.17
N CYS A 242 7.13 3.53 8.34
CA CYS A 242 6.22 2.41 8.59
C CYS A 242 6.27 1.35 7.48
N PHE A 243 6.53 1.75 6.23
CA PHE A 243 6.73 0.84 5.10
C PHE A 243 7.96 -0.06 5.26
N LYS A 244 8.89 0.27 6.16
CA LYS A 244 10.07 -0.55 6.49
C LYS A 244 9.91 -1.33 7.79
N SER A 245 8.75 -1.30 8.43
CA SER A 245 8.54 -2.07 9.66
C SER A 245 8.72 -3.56 9.40
N LYS A 246 9.39 -4.24 10.33
CA LYS A 246 9.63 -5.69 10.26
C LYS A 246 8.36 -6.49 10.55
N VAL A 247 7.47 -5.94 11.36
CA VAL A 247 6.20 -6.56 11.74
C VAL A 247 5.09 -5.68 11.21
N LYS A 248 4.54 -6.08 10.07
CA LYS A 248 3.45 -5.37 9.40
C LYS A 248 2.56 -6.33 8.62
N PHE A 249 1.33 -5.93 8.36
CA PHE A 249 0.45 -6.60 7.42
C PHE A 249 -0.51 -5.58 6.80
N ASP A 250 -0.90 -5.82 5.55
CA ASP A 250 -1.91 -5.03 4.88
C ASP A 250 -3.29 -5.52 5.31
N PHE A 251 -4.19 -4.59 5.64
CA PHE A 251 -5.62 -4.85 5.58
C PHE A 251 -6.00 -4.87 4.10
N LYS A 252 -5.68 -5.99 3.46
CA LYS A 252 -5.91 -6.22 2.05
C LYS A 252 -6.84 -7.41 1.89
N MET A 253 -7.93 -7.21 1.13
CA MET A 253 -8.80 -8.29 0.72
C MET A 253 -8.31 -8.91 -0.59
N GLU A 254 -8.56 -10.20 -0.75
CA GLU A 254 -8.53 -10.87 -2.04
C GLU A 254 -9.97 -10.99 -2.55
N PRO A 255 -10.30 -10.42 -3.72
CA PRO A 255 -11.68 -10.35 -4.20
C PRO A 255 -12.18 -11.75 -4.58
N ALA A 256 -12.84 -12.41 -3.63
CA ALA A 256 -13.32 -13.78 -3.78
C ALA A 256 -14.40 -13.88 -4.88
N GLU A 257 -15.07 -12.78 -5.20
CA GLU A 257 -16.01 -12.63 -6.32
C GLU A 257 -15.33 -12.71 -7.69
N LEU A 258 -14.00 -12.49 -7.77
CA LEU A 258 -13.20 -12.77 -8.97
C LEU A 258 -12.77 -14.23 -9.09
N ASP A 259 -13.16 -15.08 -8.14
CA ASP A 259 -12.80 -16.49 -8.13
C ASP A 259 -14.04 -17.40 -8.24
N PRO A 260 -14.50 -17.66 -9.48
CA PRO A 260 -15.54 -18.65 -9.77
C PRO A 260 -15.33 -20.01 -9.13
N TYR A 261 -14.08 -20.47 -8.96
CA TYR A 261 -13.82 -21.74 -8.31
C TYR A 261 -14.26 -21.67 -6.84
N LEU A 262 -13.82 -20.65 -6.10
CA LEU A 262 -14.21 -20.46 -4.69
C LEU A 262 -15.72 -20.30 -4.54
N ILE A 263 -16.35 -19.46 -5.35
CA ILE A 263 -17.80 -19.26 -5.31
C ILE A 263 -18.55 -20.56 -5.56
N ASN A 264 -18.18 -21.33 -6.59
CA ASN A 264 -18.91 -22.52 -6.98
C ASN A 264 -18.76 -23.66 -5.95
N HIS A 265 -17.57 -23.85 -5.40
CA HIS A 265 -17.30 -24.89 -4.40
C HIS A 265 -17.84 -24.52 -3.01
N ASN A 266 -18.02 -23.22 -2.72
CA ASN A 266 -18.41 -22.73 -1.39
C ASN A 266 -19.74 -21.96 -1.38
N LYS A 267 -20.66 -22.20 -2.33
CA LYS A 267 -21.93 -21.44 -2.45
C LYS A 267 -22.67 -21.25 -1.12
N GLY A 268 -22.84 -22.34 -0.35
CA GLY A 268 -23.52 -22.27 0.94
C GLY A 268 -22.79 -21.46 2.00
N LEU A 269 -21.45 -21.44 1.96
CA LEU A 269 -20.63 -20.60 2.83
C LEU A 269 -20.75 -19.12 2.46
N PHE A 270 -20.65 -18.80 1.16
CA PHE A 270 -20.86 -17.44 0.66
C PHE A 270 -22.25 -16.93 1.02
N ASP A 271 -23.28 -17.77 0.93
CA ASP A 271 -24.63 -17.38 1.31
C ASP A 271 -24.76 -17.02 2.79
N ARG A 272 -24.21 -17.84 3.68
CA ARG A 272 -24.19 -17.54 5.13
C ARG A 272 -23.37 -16.28 5.43
N ALA A 273 -22.21 -16.12 4.80
CA ALA A 273 -21.35 -14.97 5.01
C ALA A 273 -22.03 -13.66 4.56
N ASN A 274 -22.62 -13.64 3.36
CA ASN A 274 -23.35 -12.46 2.86
C ASN A 274 -24.52 -12.08 3.76
N LYS A 275 -25.29 -13.06 4.19
CA LYS A 275 -26.43 -12.83 5.09
C LYS A 275 -26.00 -12.19 6.40
N ALA A 276 -24.91 -12.68 7.00
CA ALA A 276 -24.40 -12.17 8.26
C ALA A 276 -23.65 -10.83 8.14
N LEU A 277 -22.94 -10.60 7.04
CA LEU A 277 -21.95 -9.52 6.93
C LEU A 277 -22.34 -8.39 5.96
N ILE A 278 -23.42 -8.54 5.18
CA ILE A 278 -23.88 -7.50 4.22
C ILE A 278 -25.40 -7.30 4.33
N TYR A 279 -26.19 -8.38 4.24
CA TYR A 279 -27.66 -8.30 4.10
C TYR A 279 -28.38 -7.77 5.36
N HIS A 280 -27.85 -8.07 6.56
CA HIS A 280 -28.32 -7.55 7.85
C HIS A 280 -29.85 -7.47 8.04
N ASP A 281 -30.61 -8.54 7.74
CA ASP A 281 -32.09 -8.55 7.82
C ASP A 281 -32.68 -8.62 9.24
N GLY A 282 -31.89 -8.28 10.27
CA GLY A 282 -32.30 -8.37 11.67
C GLY A 282 -32.48 -9.80 12.19
N SER A 283 -32.33 -10.84 11.37
CA SER A 283 -32.27 -12.21 11.86
C SER A 283 -30.86 -12.56 12.32
N GLN A 284 -30.77 -13.36 13.40
CA GLN A 284 -29.51 -13.85 13.95
C GLN A 284 -28.91 -14.93 13.03
N TYR A 285 -28.45 -14.57 11.83
CA TYR A 285 -27.64 -15.49 11.05
C TYR A 285 -26.29 -15.68 11.74
N SER A 286 -26.09 -16.85 12.33
CA SER A 286 -24.80 -17.23 12.88
C SER A 286 -23.85 -17.59 11.74
N PHE A 287 -22.82 -16.75 11.53
CA PHE A 287 -21.68 -17.08 10.69
C PHE A 287 -20.48 -17.43 11.57
N ASN A 288 -19.87 -18.58 11.34
CA ASN A 288 -18.64 -18.95 12.02
C ASN A 288 -17.46 -18.22 11.37
N LEU A 289 -16.91 -17.22 12.05
CA LEU A 289 -15.80 -16.41 11.52
C LEU A 289 -14.53 -17.22 11.22
N SER A 290 -14.34 -18.42 11.80
CA SER A 290 -13.22 -19.28 11.41
C SER A 290 -13.31 -19.76 9.97
N ASP A 291 -14.52 -19.86 9.41
CA ASP A 291 -14.74 -20.35 8.04
C ASP A 291 -14.41 -19.27 7.00
N TYR A 292 -14.22 -18.01 7.41
CA TYR A 292 -13.90 -16.90 6.51
C TYR A 292 -12.59 -17.12 5.74
N VAL A 293 -11.65 -17.89 6.32
CA VAL A 293 -10.38 -18.26 5.66
C VAL A 293 -10.60 -18.98 4.32
N ASN A 294 -11.75 -19.65 4.14
CA ASN A 294 -12.11 -20.33 2.89
C ASN A 294 -12.73 -19.38 1.85
N ILE A 295 -13.06 -18.14 2.24
CA ILE A 295 -13.50 -17.07 1.34
C ILE A 295 -12.29 -16.19 1.00
N ASP A 296 -11.55 -15.77 2.02
CA ASP A 296 -10.36 -14.93 1.91
C ASP A 296 -9.39 -15.32 3.03
N GLU A 297 -8.30 -15.98 2.64
CA GLU A 297 -7.27 -16.48 3.57
C GLU A 297 -6.62 -15.33 4.36
N ARG A 298 -6.45 -14.17 3.72
CA ARG A 298 -5.71 -13.03 4.28
C ARG A 298 -6.50 -12.37 5.38
N ILE A 299 -7.79 -12.12 5.14
CA ILE A 299 -8.71 -11.62 6.17
C ILE A 299 -8.95 -12.70 7.23
N GLY A 300 -9.06 -13.98 6.86
CA GLY A 300 -9.12 -15.09 7.81
C GLY A 300 -7.94 -15.10 8.78
N GLY A 301 -6.72 -14.87 8.29
CA GLY A 301 -5.52 -14.73 9.11
C GLY A 301 -5.55 -13.52 10.04
N ILE A 302 -6.12 -12.39 9.61
CA ILE A 302 -6.34 -11.22 10.48
C ILE A 302 -7.32 -11.56 11.60
N LEU A 303 -8.45 -12.20 11.28
CA LEU A 303 -9.45 -12.61 12.27
C LEU A 303 -8.84 -13.53 13.34
N GLN A 304 -8.00 -14.48 12.95
CA GLN A 304 -7.28 -15.34 13.90
C GLN A 304 -6.31 -14.56 14.80
N ARG A 305 -5.57 -13.59 14.25
CA ARG A 305 -4.66 -12.75 15.05
C ARG A 305 -5.41 -11.94 16.11
N LEU A 306 -6.60 -11.46 15.78
CA LEU A 306 -7.47 -10.73 16.71
C LEU A 306 -7.94 -11.59 17.90
N ASP A 307 -7.82 -12.92 17.87
CA ASP A 307 -8.12 -13.76 19.04
C ASP A 307 -7.08 -13.67 20.16
N SER A 308 -5.83 -13.34 19.82
CA SER A 308 -4.70 -13.45 20.75
C SER A 308 -3.95 -12.15 20.99
N ASP A 309 -4.05 -11.16 20.10
CA ASP A 309 -3.33 -9.89 20.21
C ASP A 309 -4.25 -8.75 20.67
N ALA A 310 -4.26 -8.48 21.98
CA ALA A 310 -5.12 -7.47 22.60
C ALA A 310 -4.88 -6.06 22.06
N GLN A 311 -3.61 -5.70 21.84
CA GLN A 311 -3.26 -4.37 21.32
C GLN A 311 -3.71 -4.21 19.86
N LEU A 312 -3.57 -5.27 19.05
CA LEU A 312 -4.10 -5.24 17.69
C LEU A 312 -5.62 -5.08 17.67
N ARG A 313 -6.35 -5.71 18.61
CA ARG A 313 -7.81 -5.54 18.72
C ARG A 313 -8.20 -4.09 18.97
N GLU A 314 -7.48 -3.38 19.83
CA GLU A 314 -7.71 -1.96 20.11
C GLU A 314 -7.49 -1.10 18.85
N VAL A 315 -6.36 -1.31 18.18
CA VAL A 315 -5.96 -0.54 16.99
C VAL A 315 -6.88 -0.83 15.80
N MET A 316 -7.33 -2.08 15.63
CA MET A 316 -8.34 -2.45 14.65
C MET A 316 -9.70 -1.85 14.98
N SER A 317 -10.09 -1.81 16.26
CA SER A 317 -11.34 -1.17 16.68
C SER A 317 -11.33 0.33 16.39
N GLU A 318 -10.21 1.02 16.66
CA GLU A 318 -10.00 2.41 16.28
C GLU A 318 -10.19 2.60 14.77
N PHE A 319 -9.48 1.82 13.96
CA PHE A 319 -9.58 1.86 12.50
C PHE A 319 -11.01 1.68 11.99
N LEU A 320 -11.73 0.65 12.45
CA LEU A 320 -13.08 0.35 11.97
C LEU A 320 -14.10 1.41 12.40
N ASN A 321 -13.94 2.01 13.58
CA ASN A 321 -14.79 3.11 14.02
C ASN A 321 -14.58 4.38 13.18
N HIS A 322 -13.31 4.74 12.92
CA HIS A 322 -12.98 5.87 12.06
C HIS A 322 -13.45 5.63 10.62
N TYR A 323 -13.33 4.39 10.12
CA TYR A 323 -13.83 4.02 8.79
C TYR A 323 -15.36 4.13 8.73
N ARG A 324 -16.09 3.66 9.74
CA ARG A 324 -17.55 3.80 9.78
C ARG A 324 -17.97 5.26 9.69
N GLU A 325 -17.32 6.14 10.44
CA GLU A 325 -17.63 7.57 10.38
C GLU A 325 -17.29 8.19 9.03
N PHE A 326 -16.12 7.85 8.46
CA PHE A 326 -15.73 8.30 7.12
C PHE A 326 -16.77 7.88 6.08
N TYR A 327 -17.21 6.62 6.14
CA TYR A 327 -18.25 6.09 5.26
C TYR A 327 -19.58 6.84 5.44
N GLN A 328 -20.01 7.09 6.68
CA GLN A 328 -21.25 7.83 6.95
C GLN A 328 -21.22 9.27 6.40
N LYS A 329 -20.05 9.92 6.40
CA LYS A 329 -19.89 11.30 5.88
C LYS A 329 -19.77 11.36 4.36
N THR A 330 -19.21 10.34 3.73
CA THR A 330 -18.79 10.41 2.31
C THR A 330 -19.47 9.40 1.40
N ASN A 331 -20.04 8.34 1.98
CA ASN A 331 -20.53 7.14 1.31
C ASN A 331 -19.45 6.35 0.55
N ILE A 332 -18.16 6.68 0.72
CA ILE A 332 -17.04 6.05 0.02
C ILE A 332 -16.64 4.75 0.71
N ILE A 333 -16.51 3.70 -0.08
CA ILE A 333 -15.92 2.43 0.34
C ILE A 333 -14.41 2.54 0.12
N LEU A 334 -13.62 2.41 1.19
CA LEU A 334 -12.16 2.42 1.10
C LEU A 334 -11.67 1.22 0.29
N ASP A 335 -10.72 1.48 -0.60
CA ASP A 335 -10.06 0.49 -1.42
C ASP A 335 -9.07 -0.33 -0.60
N THR A 336 -9.47 -1.56 -0.27
CA THR A 336 -8.62 -2.53 0.41
C THR A 336 -7.96 -3.53 -0.55
N VAL A 337 -8.04 -3.33 -1.87
CA VAL A 337 -7.35 -4.22 -2.84
C VAL A 337 -5.89 -3.81 -3.04
N GLY A 338 -5.62 -2.49 -2.98
CA GLY A 338 -4.29 -1.94 -3.18
C GLY A 338 -3.30 -2.37 -2.09
N LEU A 339 -2.08 -2.70 -2.52
CA LEU A 339 -0.98 -3.02 -1.61
C LEU A 339 -0.66 -1.79 -0.74
N GLU A 340 -0.54 -1.99 0.57
CA GLU A 340 -0.21 -0.94 1.55
C GLU A 340 -1.15 0.30 1.54
N ASN A 341 -2.36 0.16 0.98
CA ASN A 341 -3.39 1.20 1.10
C ASN A 341 -3.85 1.38 2.55
N ILE A 342 -3.91 0.29 3.31
CA ILE A 342 -4.22 0.29 4.73
C ILE A 342 -3.24 -0.67 5.41
N LEU A 343 -2.22 -0.10 6.05
CA LEU A 343 -1.11 -0.85 6.62
C LEU A 343 -1.20 -0.86 8.14
N PHE A 344 -1.25 -2.04 8.73
CA PHE A 344 -1.05 -2.24 10.18
C PHE A 344 0.41 -2.62 10.42
N PHE A 345 1.05 -1.99 11.39
CA PHE A 345 2.48 -2.22 11.67
C PHE A 345 2.80 -2.00 13.14
N LYS A 346 3.88 -2.61 13.61
CA LYS A 346 4.50 -2.24 14.89
C LYS A 346 5.51 -1.12 14.66
N ASP A 347 5.44 -0.09 15.48
CA ASP A 347 6.41 1.01 15.49
C ASP A 347 7.73 0.62 16.16
N GLU A 348 8.61 1.60 16.40
CA GLU A 348 9.93 1.38 16.99
C GLU A 348 9.83 0.93 18.48
N GLN A 349 8.69 1.19 19.13
CA GLN A 349 8.36 0.81 20.50
C GLN A 349 7.73 -0.61 20.58
N GLY A 350 7.33 -1.16 19.43
CA GLY A 350 6.67 -2.46 19.35
C GLY A 350 5.15 -2.38 19.47
N ASP A 351 4.60 -1.17 19.45
CA ASP A 351 3.17 -0.91 19.57
C ASP A 351 2.49 -0.95 18.21
N TRP A 352 1.32 -1.59 18.15
CA TRP A 352 0.53 -1.61 16.92
C TRP A 352 0.03 -0.22 16.56
N GLN A 353 0.17 0.10 15.28
CA GLN A 353 -0.30 1.32 14.64
C GLN A 353 -0.94 0.94 13.30
N PHE A 354 -1.71 1.86 12.71
CA PHE A 354 -2.10 1.76 11.31
C PHE A 354 -1.82 3.05 10.54
N LYS A 355 -1.69 2.92 9.22
CA LYS A 355 -1.52 4.01 8.26
C LYS A 355 -2.42 3.80 7.04
N ILE A 356 -3.16 4.83 6.65
CA ILE A 356 -3.97 4.87 5.43
C ILE A 356 -3.21 5.64 4.35
N GLY A 357 -2.99 4.98 3.21
CA GLY A 357 -2.42 5.54 1.99
C GLY A 357 -3.50 5.95 0.99
N SER A 358 -3.32 5.58 -0.28
CA SER A 358 -4.23 5.95 -1.38
C SER A 358 -5.45 5.02 -1.42
N ALA A 359 -6.27 5.08 -0.37
CA ALA A 359 -7.44 4.21 -0.21
C ALA A 359 -8.74 4.80 -0.76
N ILE A 360 -8.74 6.02 -1.29
CA ILE A 360 -9.93 6.62 -1.92
C ILE A 360 -9.96 6.27 -3.41
N LYS A 361 -11.05 5.63 -3.82
CA LYS A 361 -11.42 5.38 -5.22
C LYS A 361 -12.79 6.00 -5.51
N HIS A 362 -13.41 5.55 -6.59
CA HIS A 362 -14.75 5.93 -7.00
C HIS A 362 -15.85 5.01 -6.44
N ASP A 363 -15.50 3.97 -5.69
CA ASP A 363 -16.44 3.01 -5.12
C ASP A 363 -17.27 3.62 -3.98
N THR A 364 -18.60 3.61 -4.13
CA THR A 364 -19.53 4.15 -3.14
C THR A 364 -20.61 3.15 -2.78
N GLY A 365 -21.08 3.17 -1.53
CA GLY A 365 -22.12 2.24 -1.10
C GLY A 365 -23.47 2.51 -1.74
N LYS A 366 -23.83 3.77 -1.97
CA LYS A 366 -25.04 4.16 -2.68
C LYS A 366 -25.07 3.55 -4.07
N TYR A 367 -24.00 3.72 -4.84
CA TYR A 367 -23.95 3.16 -6.19
C TYR A 367 -23.89 1.64 -6.18
N THR A 368 -23.13 1.02 -5.26
CA THR A 368 -23.16 -0.44 -5.09
C THR A 368 -24.59 -0.92 -4.83
N ASN A 369 -25.32 -0.27 -3.92
CA ASN A 369 -26.68 -0.65 -3.60
C ASN A 369 -27.65 -0.45 -4.79
N GLU A 370 -27.52 0.64 -5.55
CA GLU A 370 -28.28 0.88 -6.78
C GLU A 370 -28.01 -0.20 -7.85
N LEU A 371 -26.74 -0.55 -8.05
CA LEU A 371 -26.31 -1.59 -9.00
C LEU A 371 -26.94 -2.94 -8.65
N PHE A 372 -26.81 -3.38 -7.40
CA PHE A 372 -27.35 -4.66 -6.95
C PHE A 372 -28.88 -4.67 -6.87
N THR A 373 -29.51 -3.55 -6.53
CA THR A 373 -30.98 -3.40 -6.61
C THR A 373 -31.47 -3.57 -8.06
N ALA A 374 -30.76 -3.00 -9.04
CA ALA A 374 -31.09 -3.16 -10.44
C ALA A 374 -30.95 -4.62 -10.89
N MET A 375 -29.87 -5.30 -10.49
CA MET A 375 -29.68 -6.73 -10.75
C MET A 375 -30.79 -7.59 -10.13
N HIS A 376 -31.17 -7.28 -8.89
CA HIS A 376 -32.25 -7.96 -8.17
C HIS A 376 -33.59 -7.84 -8.89
N ALA A 377 -33.90 -6.63 -9.40
CA ALA A 377 -35.10 -6.35 -10.18
C ALA A 377 -35.10 -7.01 -11.58
N GLY A 378 -34.03 -7.71 -11.96
CA GLY A 378 -33.88 -8.35 -13.26
C GLY A 378 -33.45 -7.40 -14.37
N ASN A 379 -33.02 -6.18 -14.05
CA ASN A 379 -32.48 -5.26 -15.05
C ASN A 379 -31.12 -5.75 -15.54
N GLU A 380 -30.85 -5.51 -16.83
CA GLU A 380 -29.54 -5.78 -17.40
C GLU A 380 -28.50 -4.78 -16.86
N VAL A 381 -27.42 -5.31 -16.29
CA VAL A 381 -26.29 -4.51 -15.83
C VAL A 381 -25.09 -4.81 -16.73
N ASN A 382 -24.61 -3.79 -17.43
CA ASN A 382 -23.48 -3.96 -18.31
C ASN A 382 -22.17 -3.95 -17.52
N LEU A 383 -21.62 -5.14 -17.24
CA LEU A 383 -20.33 -5.31 -16.56
C LEU A 383 -19.10 -5.02 -17.46
N SER A 384 -19.29 -4.66 -18.74
CA SER A 384 -18.18 -4.14 -19.57
C SER A 384 -17.83 -2.69 -19.23
N ILE A 385 -18.73 -1.97 -18.55
CA ILE A 385 -18.46 -0.64 -18.01
C ILE A 385 -17.58 -0.81 -16.77
N PHE A 386 -16.37 -0.23 -16.81
CA PHE A 386 -15.37 -0.30 -15.73
C PHE A 386 -15.95 0.04 -14.35
N PHE A 387 -16.79 1.07 -14.27
CA PHE A 387 -17.41 1.51 -13.02
C PHE A 387 -18.37 0.45 -12.44
N ASN A 388 -19.21 -0.17 -13.27
CA ASN A 388 -20.09 -1.26 -12.87
C ASN A 388 -19.28 -2.48 -12.42
N PHE A 389 -18.26 -2.83 -13.19
CA PHE A 389 -17.36 -3.94 -12.88
C PHE A 389 -16.75 -3.75 -11.48
N THR A 390 -16.05 -2.63 -11.26
CA THR A 390 -15.39 -2.38 -9.97
C THR A 390 -16.34 -2.46 -8.76
N HIS A 391 -17.56 -1.92 -8.88
CA HIS A 391 -18.56 -2.01 -7.81
C HIS A 391 -19.13 -3.41 -7.63
N ALA A 392 -19.32 -4.17 -8.71
CA ALA A 392 -19.82 -5.54 -8.66
C ALA A 392 -18.79 -6.50 -8.04
N TYR A 393 -17.50 -6.27 -8.30
CA TYR A 393 -16.42 -7.19 -7.90
C TYR A 393 -15.73 -6.82 -6.60
N PHE A 394 -15.42 -5.55 -6.36
CA PHE A 394 -14.59 -5.17 -5.23
C PHE A 394 -15.40 -4.73 -4.01
N SER A 395 -16.52 -4.01 -4.21
CA SER A 395 -17.32 -3.53 -3.08
C SER A 395 -17.85 -4.64 -2.17
N PRO A 396 -18.39 -5.78 -2.67
CA PRO A 396 -18.89 -6.85 -1.80
C PRO A 396 -17.81 -7.41 -0.88
N ALA A 397 -16.61 -7.70 -1.41
CA ALA A 397 -15.49 -8.16 -0.60
C ALA A 397 -14.98 -7.10 0.38
N ASN A 398 -14.88 -5.82 -0.03
CA ASN A 398 -14.47 -4.73 0.87
C ASN A 398 -15.43 -4.59 2.07
N ILE A 399 -16.74 -4.58 1.80
CA ILE A 399 -17.78 -4.50 2.83
C ILE A 399 -17.68 -5.71 3.75
N ARG A 400 -17.63 -6.91 3.18
CA ARG A 400 -17.60 -8.17 3.93
C ARG A 400 -16.38 -8.27 4.84
N ALA A 401 -15.19 -7.89 4.36
CA ALA A 401 -13.95 -7.93 5.13
C ALA A 401 -13.98 -6.97 6.34
N ALA A 402 -14.43 -5.73 6.11
CA ALA A 402 -14.59 -4.75 7.19
C ALA A 402 -15.62 -5.20 8.23
N ASN A 403 -16.78 -5.70 7.78
CA ASN A 403 -17.84 -6.16 8.65
C ASN A 403 -17.49 -7.46 9.39
N ALA A 404 -16.68 -8.36 8.80
CA ALA A 404 -16.17 -9.55 9.49
C ALA A 404 -15.28 -9.17 10.67
N CYS A 405 -14.39 -8.19 10.49
CA CYS A 405 -13.54 -7.69 11.56
C CYS A 405 -14.34 -6.96 12.64
N ALA A 406 -15.35 -6.16 12.25
CA ALA A 406 -16.26 -5.53 13.20
C ALA A 406 -17.02 -6.58 14.04
N MET A 407 -17.58 -7.61 13.39
CA MET A 407 -18.27 -8.71 14.06
C MET A 407 -17.34 -9.45 15.05
N LYS A 408 -16.09 -9.72 14.65
CA LYS A 408 -15.07 -10.36 15.51
C LYS A 408 -14.78 -9.56 16.79
N LEU A 409 -14.86 -8.25 16.70
CA LEU A 409 -14.58 -7.31 17.80
C LEU A 409 -15.85 -6.92 18.58
N GLY A 410 -17.02 -7.44 18.20
CA GLY A 410 -18.30 -7.07 18.83
C GLY A 410 -18.75 -5.63 18.52
N LEU A 411 -18.30 -5.07 17.40
CA LEU A 411 -18.65 -3.73 16.95
C LEU A 411 -19.84 -3.78 15.96
N ALA A 412 -20.55 -2.66 15.83
CA ALA A 412 -21.54 -2.50 14.76
C ALA A 412 -20.86 -2.62 13.37
N PRO A 413 -21.58 -3.06 12.33
CA PRO A 413 -21.03 -3.10 10.98
C PRO A 413 -20.49 -1.72 10.55
N VAL A 414 -19.44 -1.71 9.73
CA VAL A 414 -18.84 -0.50 9.18
C VAL A 414 -19.72 0.09 8.08
N ILE A 415 -20.26 -0.78 7.23
CA ILE A 415 -21.18 -0.44 6.13
C ILE A 415 -22.41 -1.32 6.31
N ASN A 416 -23.60 -0.73 6.46
CA ASN A 416 -24.83 -1.45 6.85
C ASN A 416 -26.07 -1.07 6.04
N ASP A 417 -25.92 -0.21 5.03
CA ASP A 417 -26.96 0.32 4.15
C ASP A 417 -26.86 -0.21 2.72
N VAL A 418 -25.97 -1.18 2.48
CA VAL A 418 -25.80 -1.87 1.21
C VAL A 418 -26.34 -3.28 1.32
N ILE A 419 -27.27 -3.65 0.43
CA ILE A 419 -27.91 -4.96 0.40
C ILE A 419 -27.48 -5.70 -0.85
N ILE A 420 -26.89 -6.88 -0.68
CA ILE A 420 -26.45 -7.75 -1.79
C ILE A 420 -26.91 -9.17 -1.52
N HIS A 421 -27.61 -9.76 -2.47
CA HIS A 421 -28.00 -11.18 -2.41
C HIS A 421 -26.93 -12.07 -3.03
N SER A 422 -26.74 -13.24 -2.44
CA SER A 422 -25.76 -14.23 -2.91
C SER A 422 -25.99 -14.66 -4.35
N GLN A 423 -27.25 -14.74 -4.81
CA GLN A 423 -27.58 -15.06 -6.19
C GLN A 423 -27.00 -14.04 -7.19
N GLU A 424 -26.95 -12.75 -6.83
CA GLU A 424 -26.39 -11.71 -7.68
C GLU A 424 -24.87 -11.90 -7.84
N LEU A 425 -24.17 -12.19 -6.74
CA LEU A 425 -22.73 -12.51 -6.79
C LEU A 425 -22.45 -13.76 -7.62
N PHE A 426 -23.29 -14.78 -7.50
CA PHE A 426 -23.15 -16.00 -8.30
C PHE A 426 -23.37 -15.73 -9.79
N LYS A 427 -24.28 -14.81 -10.14
CA LYS A 427 -24.50 -14.36 -11.52
C LYS A 427 -23.28 -13.61 -12.04
N ILE A 428 -22.74 -12.67 -11.27
CA ILE A 428 -21.52 -11.90 -11.62
C ILE A 428 -20.35 -12.83 -11.92
N ALA A 429 -20.10 -13.82 -11.06
CA ALA A 429 -19.01 -14.78 -11.27
C ALA A 429 -19.13 -15.56 -12.58
N GLN A 430 -20.34 -15.75 -13.11
CA GLN A 430 -20.57 -16.42 -14.40
C GLN A 430 -20.47 -15.48 -15.61
N GLU A 431 -20.60 -14.16 -15.41
CA GLU A 431 -20.49 -13.12 -16.44
C GLU A 431 -19.05 -12.62 -16.66
N LEU A 432 -18.10 -13.09 -15.83
CA LEU A 432 -16.66 -12.94 -16.05
C LEU A 432 -16.25 -13.45 -17.45
N SER A 433 -15.18 -12.86 -17.99
CA SER A 433 -14.66 -13.32 -19.28
C SER A 433 -14.29 -14.80 -19.21
N ILE A 434 -14.27 -15.47 -20.37
CA ILE A 434 -13.86 -16.88 -20.43
C ILE A 434 -12.42 -17.05 -19.90
N GLY A 435 -11.51 -16.13 -20.26
CA GLY A 435 -10.15 -16.11 -19.72
C GLY A 435 -10.10 -15.98 -18.20
N GLU A 436 -10.87 -15.07 -17.62
CA GLU A 436 -10.93 -14.85 -16.16
C GLU A 436 -11.49 -16.09 -15.43
N ARG A 437 -12.56 -16.68 -15.95
CA ARG A 437 -13.13 -17.91 -15.39
C ARG A 437 -12.11 -19.05 -15.43
N MET A 438 -11.45 -19.29 -16.55
CA MET A 438 -10.39 -20.31 -16.64
C MET A 438 -9.25 -20.03 -15.67
N LEU A 439 -8.80 -18.78 -15.54
CA LEU A 439 -7.72 -18.43 -14.62
C LEU A 439 -8.06 -18.74 -13.16
N ALA A 440 -9.32 -18.53 -12.75
CA ALA A 440 -9.74 -18.90 -11.40
C ALA A 440 -9.55 -20.40 -11.13
N TYR A 441 -10.06 -21.28 -12.00
CA TYR A 441 -9.85 -22.73 -11.86
C TYR A 441 -8.37 -23.13 -11.93
N ALA A 442 -7.59 -22.50 -12.81
CA ALA A 442 -6.15 -22.75 -12.94
C ALA A 442 -5.37 -22.44 -11.65
N ARG A 443 -5.70 -21.36 -10.94
CA ARG A 443 -5.06 -20.99 -9.66
C ARG A 443 -5.20 -22.07 -8.58
N HIS A 444 -6.30 -22.84 -8.63
CA HIS A 444 -6.58 -23.95 -7.72
C HIS A 444 -6.14 -25.31 -8.28
N GLY A 445 -5.46 -25.34 -9.42
CA GLY A 445 -4.96 -26.56 -10.05
C GLY A 445 -6.03 -27.41 -10.74
N ASP A 446 -7.26 -26.90 -10.90
CA ASP A 446 -8.34 -27.58 -11.60
C ASP A 446 -8.23 -27.38 -13.12
N PHE A 447 -7.21 -28.02 -13.69
CA PHE A 447 -6.93 -27.93 -15.12
C PHE A 447 -7.90 -28.75 -15.99
N GLU A 448 -8.66 -29.65 -15.39
CA GLU A 448 -9.74 -30.38 -16.06
C GLU A 448 -10.86 -29.41 -16.41
N THR A 449 -11.37 -28.67 -15.44
CA THR A 449 -12.40 -27.64 -15.67
C THR A 449 -11.89 -26.52 -16.59
N VAL A 450 -10.61 -26.13 -16.50
CA VAL A 450 -10.00 -25.20 -17.47
C VAL A 450 -10.15 -25.73 -18.90
N ASN A 451 -9.83 -27.01 -19.12
CA ASN A 451 -9.95 -27.61 -20.44
C ASN A 451 -11.42 -27.74 -20.89
N GLU A 452 -12.35 -28.09 -20.00
CA GLU A 452 -13.78 -28.13 -20.31
C GLU A 452 -14.30 -26.76 -20.77
N ILE A 453 -13.99 -25.70 -20.02
CA ILE A 453 -14.36 -24.32 -20.37
C ILE A 453 -13.74 -23.94 -21.72
N LEU A 454 -12.45 -24.26 -21.92
CA LEU A 454 -11.73 -23.95 -23.15
C LEU A 454 -12.36 -24.64 -24.37
N GLN A 455 -12.65 -25.94 -24.29
CA GLN A 455 -13.23 -26.69 -25.40
C GLN A 455 -14.65 -26.25 -25.70
N ALA A 456 -15.47 -25.97 -24.68
CA ALA A 456 -16.84 -25.49 -24.86
C ALA A 456 -16.91 -24.11 -25.52
N ASN A 457 -15.86 -23.30 -25.40
CA ASN A 457 -15.84 -21.91 -25.87
C ASN A 457 -14.80 -21.62 -26.95
N LYS A 458 -14.17 -22.66 -27.53
CA LYS A 458 -13.02 -22.52 -28.46
C LYS A 458 -13.26 -21.58 -29.64
N ASP A 459 -14.51 -21.47 -30.12
CA ASP A 459 -14.89 -20.66 -31.28
C ASP A 459 -15.25 -19.21 -30.89
N HIS A 460 -15.37 -18.92 -29.58
CA HIS A 460 -15.71 -17.60 -29.04
C HIS A 460 -14.52 -16.91 -28.37
N VAL A 461 -13.46 -17.64 -28.04
CA VAL A 461 -12.25 -17.10 -27.39
C VAL A 461 -11.31 -16.46 -28.40
N ASN A 462 -10.71 -15.35 -27.98
CA ASN A 462 -9.76 -14.57 -28.77
C ASN A 462 -8.87 -13.73 -27.85
N PHE A 463 -7.74 -13.25 -28.36
CA PHE A 463 -6.93 -12.23 -27.68
C PHE A 463 -7.58 -10.87 -27.91
N ASN A 464 -8.20 -10.31 -26.88
CA ASN A 464 -8.78 -8.96 -26.89
C ASN A 464 -8.38 -8.19 -25.62
N LEU A 465 -8.70 -6.90 -25.58
CA LEU A 465 -8.33 -6.02 -24.46
C LEU A 465 -8.88 -6.47 -23.09
N ARG A 466 -10.03 -7.16 -23.05
CA ARG A 466 -10.69 -7.58 -21.81
C ARG A 466 -9.87 -8.65 -21.08
N ASP A 467 -9.36 -9.66 -21.79
CA ASP A 467 -8.80 -10.86 -21.13
C ASP A 467 -7.54 -11.46 -21.75
N PHE A 468 -6.86 -10.74 -22.65
CA PHE A 468 -5.57 -11.19 -23.22
C PHE A 468 -4.53 -11.59 -22.15
N TRP A 469 -4.57 -10.94 -20.99
CA TRP A 469 -3.64 -11.12 -19.88
C TRP A 469 -3.86 -12.43 -19.12
N ALA A 470 -5.08 -12.99 -19.13
CA ALA A 470 -5.39 -14.22 -18.39
C ALA A 470 -4.70 -15.44 -19.00
N TYR A 471 -4.59 -15.50 -20.33
CA TYR A 471 -4.01 -16.64 -21.03
C TYR A 471 -2.58 -17.00 -20.62
N PRO A 472 -1.60 -16.06 -20.61
CA PRO A 472 -0.25 -16.36 -20.14
C PRO A 472 -0.20 -16.69 -18.65
N MET A 473 -1.08 -16.11 -17.82
CA MET A 473 -1.14 -16.43 -16.39
C MET A 473 -1.64 -17.87 -16.14
N ILE A 474 -2.62 -18.35 -16.90
CA ILE A 474 -3.06 -19.75 -16.83
C ILE A 474 -1.89 -20.70 -17.13
N ALA A 475 -1.10 -20.41 -18.17
CA ALA A 475 0.08 -21.21 -18.48
C ALA A 475 1.13 -21.18 -17.35
N ASP A 476 1.26 -20.07 -16.63
CA ASP A 476 2.13 -19.98 -15.45
C ASP A 476 1.61 -20.85 -14.29
N GLU A 477 0.29 -20.91 -14.08
CA GLU A 477 -0.29 -21.80 -13.06
C GLU A 477 -0.07 -23.28 -13.38
N TYR A 478 -0.16 -23.71 -14.65
CA TYR A 478 0.24 -25.08 -15.05
C TYR A 478 1.67 -25.39 -14.61
N ILE A 479 2.62 -24.48 -14.91
CA ILE A 479 4.04 -24.66 -14.59
C ILE A 479 4.24 -24.71 -13.07
N LYS A 480 3.63 -23.77 -12.34
CA LYS A 480 3.70 -23.66 -10.88
C LYS A 480 3.19 -24.93 -10.18
N GLN A 481 2.15 -25.55 -10.73
CA GLN A 481 1.56 -26.79 -10.22
C GLN A 481 2.22 -28.07 -10.76
N GLY A 482 3.34 -27.94 -11.49
CA GLY A 482 4.08 -29.09 -12.04
C GLY A 482 3.37 -29.84 -13.18
N GLN A 483 2.36 -29.24 -13.80
CA GLN A 483 1.59 -29.80 -14.90
C GLN A 483 2.11 -29.31 -16.24
N SER A 484 2.01 -30.14 -17.29
CA SER A 484 2.45 -29.75 -18.63
C SER A 484 1.43 -28.80 -19.29
N PRO A 485 1.81 -27.55 -19.64
CA PRO A 485 0.90 -26.62 -20.31
C PRO A 485 0.76 -26.90 -21.81
N GLN A 486 1.33 -27.99 -22.35
CA GLN A 486 1.50 -28.17 -23.80
C GLN A 486 0.19 -28.10 -24.59
N ASN A 487 -0.82 -28.85 -24.17
CA ASN A 487 -2.10 -28.91 -24.88
C ASN A 487 -2.81 -27.56 -24.83
N TYR A 488 -2.82 -26.94 -23.65
CA TYR A 488 -3.33 -25.60 -23.44
C TYR A 488 -2.63 -24.58 -24.37
N LEU A 489 -1.30 -24.53 -24.35
CA LEU A 489 -0.51 -23.62 -25.19
C LEU A 489 -0.78 -23.84 -26.68
N LYS A 490 -0.86 -25.10 -27.13
CA LYS A 490 -1.16 -25.44 -28.53
C LYS A 490 -2.53 -24.93 -28.97
N THR A 491 -3.54 -25.05 -28.11
CA THR A 491 -4.89 -24.56 -28.40
C THR A 491 -4.91 -23.03 -28.40
N VAL A 492 -4.42 -22.39 -27.34
CA VAL A 492 -4.47 -20.93 -27.19
C VAL A 492 -3.59 -20.20 -28.21
N SER A 493 -2.47 -20.81 -28.64
CA SER A 493 -1.63 -20.24 -29.71
C SER A 493 -2.35 -20.14 -31.05
N GLN A 494 -3.52 -20.76 -31.22
CA GLN A 494 -4.32 -20.69 -32.45
C GLN A 494 -5.41 -19.62 -32.40
N PHE A 495 -5.69 -19.02 -31.23
CA PHE A 495 -6.79 -18.06 -31.11
C PHE A 495 -6.58 -16.79 -31.95
N PRO A 496 -7.64 -16.23 -32.55
CA PRO A 496 -7.55 -14.98 -33.28
C PRO A 496 -7.21 -13.83 -32.33
N VAL A 497 -6.72 -12.72 -32.91
CA VAL A 497 -6.39 -11.50 -32.19
C VAL A 497 -7.33 -10.39 -32.64
N LEU A 498 -7.99 -9.74 -31.69
CA LEU A 498 -8.82 -8.55 -31.88
C LEU A 498 -8.10 -7.36 -31.24
N LEU A 499 -7.52 -6.51 -32.08
CA LEU A 499 -6.75 -5.36 -31.61
C LEU A 499 -7.69 -4.17 -31.31
N PRO A 500 -7.53 -3.51 -30.15
CA PRO A 500 -8.18 -2.23 -29.90
C PRO A 500 -7.59 -1.12 -30.78
N GLU A 501 -8.30 0.01 -30.87
CA GLU A 501 -7.85 1.18 -31.65
C GLU A 501 -6.62 1.87 -31.03
N ASP A 502 -6.51 1.85 -29.69
CA ASP A 502 -5.35 2.41 -28.99
C ASP A 502 -4.10 1.56 -29.26
N GLU A 503 -3.03 2.21 -29.76
CA GLU A 503 -1.81 1.52 -30.17
C GLU A 503 -1.08 0.81 -29.02
N ASP A 504 -1.09 1.38 -27.82
CA ASP A 504 -0.37 0.82 -26.68
C ASP A 504 -1.13 -0.39 -26.13
N ASP A 505 -2.45 -0.32 -26.06
CA ASP A 505 -3.29 -1.48 -25.76
C ASP A 505 -3.22 -2.56 -26.84
N ALA A 506 -3.14 -2.18 -28.12
CA ALA A 506 -2.95 -3.13 -29.22
C ALA A 506 -1.60 -3.86 -29.10
N LYS A 507 -0.53 -3.16 -28.74
CA LYS A 507 0.78 -3.77 -28.45
C LYS A 507 0.71 -4.73 -27.25
N ARG A 508 -0.05 -4.39 -26.20
CA ARG A 508 -0.22 -5.27 -25.02
C ARG A 508 -0.93 -6.57 -25.39
N VAL A 509 -2.03 -6.49 -26.15
CA VAL A 509 -2.81 -7.64 -26.62
C VAL A 509 -1.96 -8.53 -27.52
N GLN A 510 -1.28 -7.94 -28.52
CA GLN A 510 -0.38 -8.66 -29.42
C GLN A 510 0.81 -9.26 -28.68
N GLY A 511 1.35 -8.56 -27.67
CA GLY A 511 2.45 -9.01 -26.84
C GLY A 511 2.12 -10.31 -26.08
N ALA A 512 0.91 -10.42 -25.52
CA ALA A 512 0.50 -11.67 -24.87
C ALA A 512 0.36 -12.83 -25.86
N LYS A 513 -0.12 -12.57 -27.08
CA LYS A 513 -0.17 -13.59 -28.15
C LYS A 513 1.24 -14.11 -28.47
N ILE A 514 2.19 -13.21 -28.66
CA ILE A 514 3.59 -13.55 -28.93
C ILE A 514 4.18 -14.36 -27.76
N ASN A 515 3.87 -13.97 -26.52
CA ASN A 515 4.33 -14.67 -25.32
C ASN A 515 3.85 -16.14 -25.29
N ILE A 516 2.56 -16.39 -25.56
CA ILE A 516 2.02 -17.75 -25.63
C ILE A 516 2.72 -18.58 -26.71
N THR A 517 2.92 -18.03 -27.91
CA THR A 517 3.63 -18.74 -29.00
C THR A 517 5.08 -19.05 -28.62
N ALA A 518 5.80 -18.09 -28.04
CA ALA A 518 7.18 -18.30 -27.59
C ALA A 518 7.28 -19.38 -26.51
N ARG A 519 6.34 -19.43 -25.56
CA ARG A 519 6.27 -20.49 -24.53
C ARG A 519 6.04 -21.86 -25.16
N LEU A 520 5.14 -21.96 -26.15
CA LEU A 520 4.91 -23.21 -26.89
C LEU A 520 6.18 -23.68 -27.60
N ASP A 521 6.91 -22.79 -28.26
CA ASP A 521 8.15 -23.12 -28.97
C ASP A 521 9.23 -23.64 -28.00
N VAL A 522 9.40 -22.98 -26.86
CA VAL A 522 10.32 -23.45 -25.80
C VAL A 522 9.92 -24.84 -25.32
N HIS A 523 8.63 -25.08 -25.11
CA HIS A 523 8.15 -26.39 -24.64
C HIS A 523 8.34 -27.48 -25.69
N ASN A 524 8.07 -27.19 -26.97
CA ASN A 524 8.33 -28.11 -28.07
C ASN A 524 9.81 -28.47 -28.20
N LYS A 525 10.72 -27.49 -28.03
CA LYS A 525 12.18 -27.73 -28.00
C LYS A 525 12.59 -28.61 -26.82
N LYS A 526 12.03 -28.39 -25.62
CA LYS A 526 12.28 -29.25 -24.45
C LYS A 526 11.86 -30.69 -24.69
N ILE A 527 10.69 -30.89 -25.31
CA ILE A 527 10.19 -32.24 -25.64
C ILE A 527 11.07 -32.91 -26.69
N LEU A 528 11.49 -32.18 -27.73
CA LEU A 528 12.40 -32.69 -28.75
C LEU A 528 13.73 -33.12 -28.13
N LEU A 529 14.35 -32.26 -27.32
CA LEU A 529 15.59 -32.56 -26.60
C LEU A 529 15.42 -33.77 -25.67
N HIS A 530 14.30 -33.89 -24.96
CA HIS A 530 14.03 -35.05 -24.11
C HIS A 530 13.94 -36.35 -24.93
N LYS A 531 13.27 -36.31 -26.09
CA LYS A 531 13.21 -37.46 -27.02
C LYS A 531 14.59 -37.82 -27.57
N GLU A 532 15.40 -36.84 -27.94
CA GLU A 532 16.78 -37.04 -28.40
C GLU A 532 17.65 -37.67 -27.30
N LEU A 533 17.56 -37.16 -26.06
CA LEU A 533 18.28 -37.72 -24.93
C LEU A 533 17.81 -39.14 -24.58
N GLN A 534 16.50 -39.39 -24.55
CA GLN A 534 15.97 -40.74 -24.36
C GLN A 534 16.50 -41.68 -25.44
N PHE A 535 16.44 -41.29 -26.72
CA PHE A 535 16.99 -42.10 -27.81
C PHE A 535 18.48 -42.37 -27.64
N PHE A 536 19.27 -41.36 -27.24
CA PHE A 536 20.70 -41.52 -26.96
C PHE A 536 20.97 -42.51 -25.83
N PHE A 537 20.27 -42.41 -24.70
CA PHE A 537 20.45 -43.33 -23.56
C PHE A 537 19.91 -44.74 -23.82
N PHE A 538 18.78 -44.88 -24.53
CA PHE A 538 18.24 -46.19 -24.92
C PHE A 538 19.12 -46.91 -25.94
N SER A 539 19.67 -46.18 -26.91
CA SER A 539 20.62 -46.74 -27.89
C SER A 539 21.95 -47.12 -27.24
N HIS A 540 22.42 -46.39 -26.22
CA HIS A 540 23.59 -46.78 -25.41
C HIS A 540 23.33 -48.03 -24.55
N LYS A 541 22.13 -48.17 -23.98
CA LYS A 541 21.77 -49.34 -23.17
C LYS A 541 21.62 -50.61 -24.03
N GLN A 542 21.04 -50.50 -25.22
CA GLN A 542 20.96 -51.62 -26.17
C GLN A 542 22.33 -52.04 -26.70
N SER A 543 23.24 -51.09 -26.95
CA SER A 543 24.61 -51.40 -27.39
C SER A 543 25.48 -52.03 -26.29
N GLN A 544 25.23 -51.74 -25.02
CA GLN A 544 25.84 -52.45 -23.87
C GLN A 544 25.26 -53.85 -23.66
N GLU A 545 23.95 -54.06 -23.88
CA GLU A 545 23.34 -55.41 -23.80
C GLU A 545 23.70 -56.30 -25.00
N THR A 546 24.01 -55.75 -26.17
CA THR A 546 24.51 -56.53 -27.32
C THR A 546 26.00 -56.89 -27.19
N THR A 547 26.81 -56.08 -26.51
CA THR A 547 28.20 -56.46 -26.18
C THR A 547 28.25 -57.52 -25.08
N ALA A 548 27.41 -57.41 -24.04
CA ALA A 548 27.34 -58.43 -22.98
C ALA A 548 26.81 -59.81 -23.44
N LYS A 549 26.03 -59.89 -24.53
CA LYS A 549 25.60 -61.17 -25.13
C LYS A 549 26.60 -61.77 -26.12
N ASN A 550 27.53 -60.98 -26.65
CA ASN A 550 28.57 -61.47 -27.57
C ASN A 550 29.83 -61.95 -26.84
N ASP A 551 30.04 -61.56 -25.58
CA ASP A 551 31.19 -61.99 -24.77
C ASP A 551 30.96 -63.27 -23.93
N ASN A 552 29.81 -63.94 -24.09
CA ASN A 552 29.51 -65.22 -23.41
C ASN A 552 29.50 -66.43 -24.36
N SER A 553 30.42 -66.48 -25.32
CA SER A 553 30.75 -67.75 -25.97
C SER A 553 32.26 -67.93 -26.10
N LEU A 554 32.73 -69.01 -25.46
CA LEU A 554 34.10 -69.57 -25.38
C LEU A 554 34.93 -68.99 -24.21
N SER A 555 35.34 -69.75 -23.20
CA SER A 555 35.49 -71.20 -23.11
C SER A 555 35.45 -71.71 -21.65
N PRO A 556 35.28 -73.04 -21.45
CA PRO A 556 34.89 -73.66 -20.20
C PRO A 556 36.10 -74.10 -19.38
N GLU A 557 36.02 -74.01 -18.05
CA GLU A 557 36.79 -74.90 -17.18
C GLU A 557 35.89 -75.45 -16.05
N THR A 558 35.59 -76.74 -16.20
CA THR A 558 35.83 -77.81 -15.24
C THR A 558 35.22 -77.75 -13.83
N GLU A 559 34.60 -78.89 -13.48
CA GLU A 559 34.47 -79.50 -12.14
C GLU A 559 33.47 -78.89 -11.14
N PHE A 560 32.34 -79.57 -10.90
CA PHE A 560 32.13 -80.67 -9.95
C PHE A 560 31.80 -80.19 -8.51
N GLN A 561 30.51 -80.37 -8.19
CA GLN A 561 29.93 -80.90 -6.94
C GLN A 561 30.19 -80.23 -5.58
N GLN A 562 29.04 -79.86 -4.95
CA GLN A 562 28.62 -80.13 -3.56
C GLN A 562 29.55 -79.62 -2.45
N ILE A 563 29.15 -78.70 -1.57
CA ILE A 563 27.98 -78.66 -0.67
C ILE A 563 27.63 -77.20 -0.37
#